data_AF-A0A6B3BPC3-F1
#
_entry.id   AF-A0A6B3BPC3-F1
#
_cell.length_a   1.000
_cell.length_b   1.000
_cell.length_c   1.000
_cell.angle_alpha   90.00
_cell.angle_beta   90.00
_cell.angle_gamma   90.00
#
_symmetry.space_group_name_H-M   'P 1'
#
loop_
_entity.id
_entity.type
_entity.pdbx_description
1 polymer ?
#
loop_
_entity_poly.entity_id
_entity_poly.type
_entity_poly.pdbx_seq_one_letter_code
_entity_poly.pdbx_strand_id
1 'polypeptide(L)' 'MFRYVPYSILQDGSAEPEYEACCVSGDEDDCGAVSERHPDPAEVEEWQRRHTQKTRHTRYRRSFADYSVLEPTV' A
#
# COMPACT_ATOMS: atom_id res chain seq x y z
N MET A 1 -26.48 17.99 24.71
CA MET A 1 -25.31 17.50 25.47
C MET A 1 -24.78 16.27 24.75
N PHE A 2 -23.55 16.29 24.24
CA PHE A 2 -22.93 15.12 23.59
C PHE A 2 -22.23 14.27 24.65
N ARG A 3 -22.49 12.95 24.66
CA ARG A 3 -21.79 12.00 25.53
C ARG A 3 -20.50 11.58 24.82
N TYR A 4 -19.36 11.82 25.46
CA TYR A 4 -18.09 11.26 25.01
C TYR A 4 -18.12 9.73 25.19
N VAL A 5 -17.80 9.00 24.13
CA VAL A 5 -17.63 7.55 24.13
C VAL A 5 -16.22 7.28 23.59
N PRO A 6 -15.33 6.62 24.35
CA PRO A 6 -14.02 6.24 23.84
C PRO A 6 -14.16 5.17 22.76
N TYR A 7 -13.34 5.24 21.72
CA TYR A 7 -13.26 4.25 20.66
C TYR A 7 -11.83 3.75 20.51
N SER A 8 -11.68 2.46 20.24
CA SER A 8 -10.44 1.81 19.85
C SER A 8 -10.40 1.65 18.34
N ILE A 9 -9.25 1.94 17.72
CA ILE A 9 -9.00 1.66 16.30
C ILE A 9 -8.45 0.24 16.20
N LEU A 10 -9.12 -0.62 15.45
CA LEU A 10 -8.72 -2.02 15.22
C LEU A 10 -8.64 -2.29 13.73
N GLN A 11 -7.85 -3.30 13.35
CA GLN A 11 -7.82 -3.77 11.97
C GLN A 11 -9.14 -4.46 11.62
N ASP A 12 -9.68 -4.15 10.44
CA ASP A 12 -10.85 -4.81 9.87
C ASP A 12 -10.44 -6.20 9.36
N GLY A 13 -10.84 -7.25 10.07
CA GLY A 13 -10.57 -8.63 9.68
C GLY A 13 -11.43 -9.16 8.52
N SER A 14 -12.39 -8.37 8.02
CA SER A 14 -13.26 -8.72 6.89
C SER A 14 -12.75 -8.16 5.55
N ALA A 15 -11.77 -7.27 5.58
CA ALA A 15 -11.18 -6.67 4.39
C ALA A 15 -9.76 -7.19 4.16
N GLU A 16 -9.47 -7.53 2.91
CA GLU A 16 -8.13 -7.93 2.50
C GLU A 16 -7.23 -6.68 2.40
N PRO A 17 -5.95 -6.77 2.83
CA PRO A 17 -5.01 -5.68 2.64
C PRO A 17 -4.69 -5.45 1.16
N GLU A 18 -4.27 -4.24 0.82
CA GLU A 18 -3.84 -3.87 -0.51
C GLU A 18 -2.35 -3.47 -0.52
N TYR A 19 -1.66 -3.92 -1.56
CA TYR A 19 -0.24 -3.66 -1.80
C TYR A 19 -0.08 -2.97 -3.15
N GLU A 20 0.76 -1.94 -3.20
CA GLU A 20 1.11 -1.23 -4.43
C GLU A 20 2.58 -0.83 -4.39
N ALA A 21 3.20 -0.70 -5.56
CA ALA A 21 4.46 0.01 -5.71
C ALA A 21 4.41 1.02 -6.84
N CYS A 22 5.14 2.11 -6.66
CA CYS A 22 5.43 3.10 -7.68
C CYS A 22 6.94 3.15 -7.90
N CYS A 23 7.38 3.15 -9.17
CA CYS A 23 8.77 3.39 -9.52
C CYS A 23 9.09 4.86 -9.25
N VAL A 24 10.01 5.08 -8.30
CA VAL A 24 10.52 6.41 -7.92
C VAL A 24 11.94 6.66 -8.45
N SER A 25 12.25 6.03 -9.60
CA SER A 25 13.54 6.14 -10.28
C SER A 25 13.39 7.03 -11.50
N GLY A 26 14.44 7.76 -11.82
CA GLY A 26 14.47 8.73 -12.92
C GLY A 26 15.46 9.82 -12.54
N ASP A 27 16.19 10.35 -13.52
CA ASP A 27 17.25 11.33 -13.26
C ASP A 27 16.67 12.76 -13.21
N GLU A 28 15.85 13.12 -14.23
CA GLU A 28 15.18 14.42 -14.34
C GLU A 28 13.70 14.35 -13.94
N ASP A 29 12.98 13.36 -14.45
CA ASP A 29 11.58 13.08 -14.12
C ASP A 29 11.45 11.67 -13.57
N ASP A 30 10.59 11.54 -12.57
CA ASP A 30 10.32 10.25 -11.97
C ASP A 30 9.57 9.34 -12.94
N CYS A 31 10.01 8.09 -13.08
CA CYS A 31 9.43 7.12 -14.01
C CYS A 31 7.92 6.95 -13.78
N GLY A 32 7.51 6.99 -12.50
CA GLY A 32 6.10 7.05 -12.11
C GLY A 32 5.27 5.80 -12.46
N ALA A 33 5.87 4.76 -13.03
CA ALA A 33 5.17 3.52 -13.35
C ALA A 33 4.65 2.87 -12.06
N VAL A 34 3.40 2.41 -12.07
CA VAL A 34 2.75 1.79 -10.91
C VAL A 34 2.46 0.31 -11.15
N SER A 35 2.47 -0.48 -10.07
CA SER A 35 2.08 -1.89 -10.10
C SER A 35 0.58 -2.12 -10.17
N GLU A 36 -0.21 -1.09 -9.92
CA GLU A 36 -1.61 -1.21 -9.46
C GLU A 36 -1.69 -1.86 -8.07
N ARG A 37 -2.92 -1.95 -7.53
CA ARG A 37 -3.20 -2.54 -6.22
C ARG A 37 -3.40 -4.03 -6.34
N HIS A 38 -2.73 -4.78 -5.47
CA HIS A 38 -2.80 -6.24 -5.40
C HIS A 38 -3.09 -6.69 -3.97
N PRO A 39 -3.84 -7.79 -3.77
CA PRO A 39 -4.07 -8.36 -2.44
C PRO A 39 -2.83 -9.11 -1.90
N ASP A 40 -1.87 -9.48 -2.77
CA ASP A 40 -0.65 -10.20 -2.39
C ASP A 40 0.62 -9.36 -2.64
N PRO A 41 1.51 -9.20 -1.64
CA PRO A 41 2.79 -8.51 -1.85
C PRO A 41 3.67 -9.17 -2.93
N ALA A 42 3.52 -10.46 -3.19
CA ALA A 42 4.34 -11.16 -4.18
C ALA A 42 4.11 -10.64 -5.62
N GLU A 43 2.88 -10.23 -5.95
CA GLU A 43 2.53 -9.67 -7.26
C GLU A 43 3.23 -8.32 -7.49
N VAL A 44 3.26 -7.48 -6.46
CA VAL A 44 3.97 -6.19 -6.47
C VAL A 44 5.48 -6.40 -6.65
N GLU A 45 6.05 -7.40 -5.98
CA GLU A 45 7.48 -7.73 -6.10
C GLU A 45 7.83 -8.29 -7.49
N GLU A 46 6.94 -9.10 -8.07
CA GLU A 46 7.09 -9.59 -9.43
C GLU A 46 7.04 -8.45 -10.44
N TRP A 47 6.13 -7.50 -10.26
CA TRP A 47 6.09 -6.27 -11.06
C TRP A 47 7.40 -5.49 -10.95
N GLN A 48 7.94 -5.27 -9.74
CA GLN A 48 9.23 -4.58 -9.55
C GLN A 48 10.38 -5.30 -10.24
N ARG A 49 10.44 -6.64 -10.13
CA ARG A 49 11.45 -7.47 -10.81
C ARG A 49 11.38 -7.30 -12.32
N ARG A 50 10.17 -7.38 -12.91
CA ARG A 50 9.96 -7.19 -14.35
C ARG A 50 10.30 -5.76 -14.80
N HIS A 51 9.90 -4.76 -14.03
CA HIS A 51 10.18 -3.36 -14.33
C HIS A 51 11.69 -3.11 -14.32
N THR A 52 12.38 -3.51 -13.26
CA THR A 52 13.85 -3.41 -13.13
C THR A 52 14.58 -4.08 -14.31
N GLN A 53 14.14 -5.25 -14.75
CA GLN A 53 14.77 -5.94 -15.89
C GLN A 53 14.66 -5.15 -17.19
N LYS A 54 13.56 -4.42 -17.38
CA LYS A 54 13.29 -3.62 -18.59
C LYS A 54 13.93 -2.23 -18.55
N THR A 55 13.87 -1.54 -17.42
CA THR A 55 14.26 -0.12 -17.30
C THR A 55 15.57 0.09 -16.57
N ARG A 56 16.08 -0.93 -15.88
CA ARG A 56 17.22 -0.83 -14.93
C ARG A 56 16.95 0.07 -13.73
N HIS A 57 15.71 0.51 -13.53
CA HIS A 57 15.30 1.26 -12.35
C HIS A 57 15.34 0.39 -11.10
N THR A 58 15.86 0.93 -10.01
CA THR A 58 16.11 0.18 -8.76
C THR A 58 15.50 0.82 -7.52
N ARG A 59 14.87 1.99 -7.65
CA ARG A 59 14.18 2.69 -6.55
C ARG A 59 12.67 2.62 -6.74
N TYR A 60 11.99 2.17 -5.69
CA TYR A 60 10.54 1.99 -5.66
C TYR A 60 9.98 2.48 -4.32
N ARG A 61 8.84 3.17 -4.35
CA ARG A 61 8.01 3.45 -3.16
C ARG A 61 6.96 2.36 -3.07
N ARG A 62 6.91 1.64 -1.95
CA ARG A 62 5.86 0.66 -1.67
C ARG A 62 4.81 1.28 -0.76
N SER A 63 3.55 0.92 -1.00
CA SER A 63 2.40 1.27 -0.18
C SER A 63 1.72 -0.02 0.27
N PHE A 64 1.36 -0.07 1.55
CA PHE A 64 0.54 -1.10 2.16
C PHE A 64 -0.65 -0.38 2.78
N ALA A 65 -1.85 -0.85 2.46
CA ALA A 65 -3.08 -0.34 3.04
C ALA A 65 -3.82 -1.50 3.72
N ASP A 66 -4.03 -1.37 5.02
CA ASP A 66 -5.02 -2.15 5.75
C ASP A 66 -6.28 -1.31 5.99
N TYR A 67 -7.35 -1.99 6.35
CA TYR A 67 -8.62 -1.38 6.68
C TYR A 67 -8.81 -1.40 8.18
N SER A 68 -9.48 -0.38 8.73
CA SER A 68 -9.72 -0.28 10.17
C SER A 68 -11.18 -0.02 10.51
N VAL A 69 -11.60 -0.59 11.64
CA VAL A 69 -12.91 -0.36 12.26
C VAL A 69 -12.72 0.34 13.61
N LEU A 70 -13.71 1.13 14.01
CA LEU A 70 -13.75 1.77 15.32
C LEU A 70 -14.74 1.04 16.22
N GLU A 71 -14.26 0.47 17.32
CA GLU A 71 -15.09 -0.19 18.32
C GLU A 71 -15.15 0.63 19.61
N PRO A 72 -16.33 0.83 20.22
CA PRO A 72 -16.43 1.57 21.48
C PRO A 72 -15.72 0.79 22.60
N THR A 73 -14.82 1.47 23.32
CA THR A 73 -14.15 0.88 24.48
C THR A 73 -15.16 0.84 25.64
N VAL A 74 -15.57 -0.36 26.04
CA VAL A 74 -16.44 -0.57 27.22
C VAL A 74 -15.72 -0.30 28.54
#